data_AF-A0A2V8EMZ9-F1
#
_entry.id   AF-A0A2V8EMZ9-F1
#
_cell.length_a   1.000
_cell.length_b   1.000
_cell.length_c   1.000
_cell.angle_alpha   90.00
_cell.angle_beta   90.00
_cell.angle_gamma   90.00
#
_symmetry.space_group_name_H-M   'P 1'
#
loop_
_entity.id
_entity.type
_entity.pdbx_description
1 polymer ?
#
loop_
_entity_poly.entity_id
_entity_poly.type
_entity_poly.pdbx_seq_one_letter_code
_entity_poly.pdbx_strand_id
1 'polypeptide(L)'
;MGWVIFVAGAVLSWGAYGALLYEGQTQLGNPLKALLCVGIAYFLIGVLVPVAGLTSQGAMGGFNSGGLVTATIAGALGAAGAACIIWAFKAGGLPFYVMPLVFGGAPIVNVAIAMIIHPPKSALNPMLFVGFLLASIGAGMVLYFRPHA
;
A
#
# COMPACT_ATOMS: atom_id res chain seq x y z
N MET A 1 4.33 18.76 -12.96
CA MET A 1 4.86 18.11 -11.75
C MET A 1 3.84 17.97 -10.61
N GLY A 2 2.54 18.29 -10.81
CA GLY A 2 1.54 18.23 -9.73
C GLY A 2 1.34 16.85 -9.11
N TRP A 3 1.57 15.75 -9.84
CA TRP A 3 1.40 14.39 -9.31
C TRP A 3 2.34 14.03 -8.14
N VAL A 4 3.48 14.71 -8.03
CA VAL A 4 4.47 14.48 -6.96
C VAL A 4 3.89 14.83 -5.58
N ILE A 5 2.96 15.80 -5.50
CA ILE A 5 2.32 16.15 -4.22
C ILE A 5 1.46 14.99 -3.69
N PHE A 6 0.78 14.26 -4.59
CA PHE A 6 -0.03 13.10 -4.22
C PHE A 6 0.86 11.91 -3.85
N VAL A 7 2.04 11.79 -4.46
CA VAL A 7 3.05 10.81 -4.02
C VAL A 7 3.54 11.15 -2.61
N ALA A 8 3.85 12.41 -2.31
CA ALA A 8 4.23 12.83 -0.96
C ALA A 8 3.10 12.54 0.05
N GLY A 9 1.85 12.85 -0.30
CA GLY A 9 0.68 12.51 0.52
C GLY A 9 0.52 11.01 0.77
N ALA A 10 0.76 10.19 -0.25
CA ALA A 10 0.75 8.73 -0.12
C ALA A 10 1.87 8.24 0.81
N VAL A 11 3.10 8.75 0.67
CA VAL A 11 4.23 8.41 1.54
C VAL A 11 3.94 8.79 2.99
N LEU A 12 3.41 9.99 3.25
CA LEU A 12 3.06 10.42 4.60
C LEU A 12 1.94 9.55 5.20
N SER A 13 0.89 9.27 4.43
CA SER A 13 -0.26 8.49 4.91
C SER A 13 0.14 7.04 5.21
N TRP A 14 0.83 6.37 4.28
CA TRP A 14 1.27 4.99 4.44
C TRP A 14 2.41 4.83 5.45
N GLY A 15 3.26 5.86 5.60
CA GLY A 15 4.31 5.91 6.62
C GLY A 15 3.73 6.02 8.04
N ALA A 16 2.74 6.90 8.25
CA ALA A 16 2.05 7.04 9.54
C ALA A 16 1.14 5.84 9.85
N TYR A 17 0.54 5.25 8.82
CA TYR A 17 -0.42 4.15 8.93
C TYR A 17 0.09 3.00 9.80
N GLY A 18 1.31 2.50 9.59
CA GLY A 18 1.81 1.34 10.35
C GLY A 18 1.92 1.57 11.85
N ALA A 19 2.42 2.76 12.24
CA ALA A 19 2.57 3.12 13.66
C ALA A 19 1.19 3.30 14.33
N LEU A 20 0.29 4.07 13.71
CA LEU A 20 -1.05 4.33 14.24
C LEU A 20 -1.92 3.07 14.24
N LEU A 21 -1.77 2.19 13.24
CA LEU A 21 -2.49 0.92 13.19
C LEU A 21 -2.05 -0.01 14.32
N TYR A 22 -0.74 -0.13 14.56
CA TYR A 22 -0.23 -0.95 15.66
C TYR A 22 -0.72 -0.44 17.01
N GLU A 23 -0.67 0.88 17.23
CA GLU A 23 -1.20 1.51 18.45
C GLU A 23 -2.70 1.24 18.61
N GLY A 24 -3.50 1.53 17.57
CA GLY A 24 -4.94 1.31 17.59
C GLY A 24 -5.32 -0.17 17.79
N GLN A 25 -4.60 -1.10 17.17
CA GLN A 25 -4.79 -2.53 17.38
C GLN A 25 -4.48 -2.94 18.82
N THR A 26 -3.41 -2.39 19.40
CA THR A 26 -3.01 -2.65 20.79
C THR A 26 -4.06 -2.16 21.76
N GLN A 27 -4.54 -0.92 21.57
CA GLN A 27 -5.61 -0.33 22.39
C GLN A 27 -6.94 -1.08 22.28
N LEU A 28 -7.28 -1.56 21.08
CA LEU A 28 -8.52 -2.32 20.85
C LEU A 28 -8.45 -3.76 21.36
N GLY A 29 -7.24 -4.28 21.60
CA GLY A 29 -6.97 -5.65 22.04
C GLY A 29 -7.44 -6.74 21.08
N ASN A 30 -7.88 -6.39 19.87
CA ASN A 30 -8.42 -7.34 18.90
C ASN A 30 -8.12 -6.88 17.45
N PRO A 31 -7.42 -7.69 16.64
CA PRO A 31 -7.04 -7.35 15.27
C PRO A 31 -8.24 -7.18 14.33
N LEU A 32 -9.34 -7.91 14.56
CA LEU A 32 -10.55 -7.79 13.73
C LEU A 32 -11.28 -6.48 13.98
N LYS A 33 -11.22 -5.94 15.21
CA LYS A 33 -11.75 -4.60 15.50
C LYS A 33 -10.94 -3.53 14.76
N ALA A 34 -9.61 -3.64 14.76
CA ALA A 34 -8.75 -2.74 14.01
C ALA A 34 -9.02 -2.85 12.50
N LEU A 35 -9.15 -4.07 11.96
CA LEU A 35 -9.50 -4.30 10.56
C LEU A 35 -10.85 -3.68 10.19
N LEU A 36 -11.85 -3.81 11.07
CA LEU A 36 -13.15 -3.20 10.86
C LEU A 36 -13.05 -1.67 10.77
N CYS A 37 -12.27 -1.02 11.64
CA CYS A 37 -12.02 0.42 11.57
C CYS A 37 -11.34 0.83 10.26
N VAL A 38 -10.34 0.06 9.79
CA VAL A 38 -9.70 0.28 8.49
C VAL A 38 -10.69 0.12 7.34
N GLY A 39 -11.53 -0.93 7.38
CA GLY A 39 -12.56 -1.18 6.38
C GLY A 39 -13.58 -0.04 6.28
N ILE A 40 -14.03 0.49 7.42
CA ILE A 40 -14.93 1.66 7.47
C ILE A 40 -14.25 2.88 6.82
N ALA A 41 -12.98 3.16 7.16
CA ALA A 41 -12.25 4.27 6.57
C ALA A 41 -12.09 4.11 5.04
N TYR A 42 -11.81 2.90 4.57
CA TYR A 42 -11.71 2.60 3.13
C TYR A 42 -13.03 2.80 2.41
N PHE A 43 -14.16 2.40 3.01
CA PHE A 43 -15.48 2.67 2.46
C PHE A 43 -15.77 4.17 2.38
N LEU A 44 -15.57 4.90 3.48
CA LEU A 44 -15.86 6.33 3.54
C LEU A 44 -15.05 7.10 2.50
N ILE A 45 -13.74 6.86 2.42
CA ILE A 45 -12.88 7.58 1.48
C ILE A 45 -13.06 7.04 0.05
N GLY A 46 -13.02 5.72 -0.12
CA GLY A 46 -13.06 5.05 -1.41
C GLY A 46 -14.42 5.06 -2.11
N VAL A 47 -15.51 5.41 -1.40
CA VAL A 47 -16.85 5.55 -2.01
C VAL A 47 -17.30 7.01 -2.02
N LEU A 48 -17.25 7.72 -0.88
CA LEU A 48 -17.85 9.06 -0.82
C LEU A 48 -17.07 10.09 -1.65
N VAL A 49 -15.74 10.05 -1.62
CA VAL A 49 -14.90 10.99 -2.41
C VAL A 49 -15.12 10.82 -3.91
N PRO A 50 -15.02 9.61 -4.51
CA PRO A 50 -15.25 9.47 -5.94
C PRO A 50 -16.71 9.71 -6.33
N VAL A 51 -17.70 9.32 -5.52
CA VAL A 51 -19.12 9.63 -5.82
C VAL A 51 -19.34 11.14 -5.88
N ALA A 52 -18.83 11.91 -4.89
CA ALA A 52 -18.93 13.36 -4.92
C ALA A 52 -18.24 13.97 -6.15
N GLY A 53 -17.01 13.52 -6.46
CA GLY A 53 -16.25 13.99 -7.60
C GLY A 53 -16.92 13.68 -8.94
N LEU A 54 -17.36 12.44 -9.16
CA LEU A 54 -18.04 12.03 -10.39
C LEU A 54 -19.38 12.74 -10.56
N THR A 55 -20.12 12.94 -9.47
CA THR A 55 -21.38 13.69 -9.49
C THR A 55 -21.16 15.14 -9.91
N SER A 56 -20.14 15.82 -9.35
CA SER A 56 -19.81 17.20 -9.71
C SER A 56 -19.35 17.36 -11.17
N GLN A 57 -18.86 16.29 -11.78
CA GLN A 57 -18.36 16.27 -13.16
C GLN A 57 -19.42 15.78 -14.17
N GLY A 58 -20.59 15.35 -13.70
CA GLY A 58 -21.60 14.71 -14.56
C GLY A 58 -21.12 13.38 -15.17
N ALA A 59 -20.11 12.73 -14.58
CA ALA A 59 -19.38 11.59 -15.14
C ALA A 59 -19.78 10.25 -14.46
N MET A 60 -21.00 10.15 -13.94
CA MET A 60 -21.51 8.95 -13.24
C MET A 60 -21.78 7.75 -14.17
N GLY A 61 -21.47 7.84 -15.46
CA GLY A 61 -21.70 6.79 -16.46
C GLY A 61 -20.43 6.42 -17.24
N GLY A 62 -20.52 5.37 -18.06
CA GLY A 62 -19.42 4.97 -18.95
C GLY A 62 -18.40 4.02 -18.34
N PHE A 63 -18.77 3.28 -17.28
CA PHE A 63 -17.90 2.23 -16.71
C PHE A 63 -17.75 1.06 -17.69
N ASN A 64 -16.52 0.77 -18.11
CA ASN A 64 -16.23 -0.43 -18.90
C ASN A 64 -16.02 -1.65 -17.98
N SER A 65 -16.48 -2.83 -18.41
CA SER A 65 -16.44 -4.06 -17.62
C SER A 65 -15.02 -4.51 -17.25
N GLY A 66 -14.05 -4.39 -18.16
CA GLY A 66 -12.65 -4.70 -17.89
C GLY A 66 -12.00 -3.76 -16.87
N GLY A 67 -12.28 -2.46 -16.98
CA GLY A 67 -11.83 -1.44 -16.01
C GLY A 67 -12.44 -1.66 -14.63
N LEU A 68 -13.73 -2.00 -14.58
CA LEU A 68 -14.43 -2.32 -13.33
C LEU A 68 -13.80 -3.53 -12.62
N VAL A 69 -13.58 -4.63 -13.34
CA VAL A 69 -13.00 -5.85 -12.76
C VAL A 69 -11.58 -5.61 -12.28
N THR A 70 -10.73 -4.99 -13.10
CA THR A 70 -9.33 -4.73 -12.74
C THR A 70 -9.19 -3.76 -11.56
N ALA A 71 -9.98 -2.67 -11.54
CA ALA A 71 -10.01 -1.74 -10.41
C ALA A 71 -10.53 -2.39 -9.13
N THR A 72 -11.56 -3.25 -9.23
CA THR A 72 -12.10 -3.98 -8.08
C THR A 72 -11.08 -4.96 -7.50
N ILE A 73 -10.37 -5.71 -8.36
CA ILE A 73 -9.29 -6.60 -7.93
C ILE A 73 -8.16 -5.81 -7.28
N ALA A 74 -7.77 -4.67 -7.85
CA ALA A 74 -6.75 -3.80 -7.24
C ALA A 74 -7.16 -3.31 -5.85
N GLY A 75 -8.43 -2.91 -5.67
CA GLY A 75 -8.98 -2.54 -4.36
C GLY A 75 -8.97 -3.69 -3.36
N ALA A 76 -9.37 -4.89 -3.80
CA ALA A 76 -9.32 -6.09 -2.97
C ALA A 76 -7.90 -6.45 -2.53
N LEU A 77 -6.91 -6.34 -3.42
CA LEU A 77 -5.49 -6.54 -3.09
C LEU A 77 -4.99 -5.52 -2.06
N GLY A 78 -5.42 -4.25 -2.15
CA GLY A 78 -5.10 -3.24 -1.15
C GLY A 78 -5.69 -3.54 0.23
N ALA A 79 -6.95 -3.98 0.29
CA ALA A 79 -7.59 -4.40 1.53
C ALA A 79 -6.95 -5.66 2.13
N ALA A 80 -6.61 -6.63 1.28
CA ALA A 80 -5.88 -7.84 1.69
C ALA A 80 -4.49 -7.49 2.26
N GLY A 81 -3.76 -6.55 1.65
CA GLY A 81 -2.49 -6.06 2.18
C GLY A 81 -2.61 -5.44 3.57
N ALA A 82 -3.62 -4.59 3.78
CA ALA A 82 -3.92 -4.01 5.08
C ALA A 82 -4.25 -5.08 6.14
N ALA A 83 -5.02 -6.11 5.77
CA ALA A 83 -5.27 -7.26 6.63
C ALA A 83 -3.97 -8.00 6.97
N CYS A 84 -3.10 -8.30 6.00
CA CYS A 84 -1.82 -8.96 6.27
C CYS A 84 -0.95 -8.18 7.27
N ILE A 85 -0.93 -6.84 7.21
CA ILE A 85 -0.19 -5.99 8.17
C ILE A 85 -0.76 -6.14 9.58
N ILE A 86 -2.08 -6.10 9.74
CA ILE A 86 -2.76 -6.30 11.03
C ILE A 86 -2.42 -7.68 11.63
N TRP A 87 -2.45 -8.73 10.82
CA TRP A 87 -2.07 -10.07 11.28
C TRP A 87 -0.57 -10.18 11.60
N ALA A 88 0.29 -9.48 10.86
CA ALA A 88 1.72 -9.41 11.18
C ALA A 88 1.94 -8.77 12.57
N PHE A 89 1.23 -7.69 12.88
CA PHE A 89 1.25 -7.09 14.22
C PHE A 89 0.69 -8.01 15.29
N LYS A 90 -0.40 -8.73 14.98
CA LYS A 90 -0.97 -9.74 15.88
C LYS A 90 0.02 -10.87 16.17
N ALA A 91 0.86 -11.23 15.20
CA ALA A 91 1.90 -12.24 15.33
C ALA A 91 3.18 -11.73 16.03
N GLY A 92 3.17 -10.51 16.58
CA GLY A 92 4.30 -9.92 17.31
C GLY A 92 5.22 -9.03 16.47
N GLY A 93 4.87 -8.75 15.21
CA GLY A 93 5.59 -7.78 14.41
C GLY A 93 5.43 -6.36 14.97
N LEU A 94 6.51 -5.58 14.97
CA LEU A 94 6.48 -4.15 15.33
C LEU A 94 6.51 -3.29 14.06
N PRO A 95 5.94 -2.06 14.07
CA PRO A 95 5.88 -1.18 12.90
C PRO A 95 7.23 -0.96 12.22
N PHE A 96 8.28 -0.82 13.02
CA PHE A 96 9.64 -0.61 12.53
C PHE A 96 10.28 -1.85 11.88
N TYR A 97 9.63 -3.02 11.93
CA TYR A 97 10.00 -4.17 11.08
C TYR A 97 9.06 -4.34 9.91
N VAL A 98 7.76 -4.40 10.20
CA VAL A 98 6.76 -4.79 9.21
C VAL A 98 6.69 -3.75 8.10
N MET A 99 6.71 -2.46 8.43
CA MET A 99 6.57 -1.42 7.41
C MET A 99 7.77 -1.33 6.47
N PRO A 100 9.03 -1.32 6.93
CA PRO A 100 10.18 -1.35 6.02
C PRO A 100 10.23 -2.62 5.14
N LEU A 101 9.84 -3.78 5.67
CA LEU A 101 9.78 -5.02 4.88
C LEU A 101 8.71 -4.94 3.78
N VAL A 102 7.52 -4.44 4.10
CA VAL A 102 6.43 -4.26 3.14
C VAL A 102 6.83 -3.24 2.05
N PHE A 103 7.33 -2.06 2.44
CA PHE A 103 7.67 -1.01 1.48
C PHE A 103 9.00 -1.24 0.74
N GLY A 104 9.89 -2.07 1.28
CA GLY A 104 11.08 -2.53 0.55
C GLY A 104 10.73 -3.59 -0.50
N GLY A 105 9.79 -4.49 -0.20
CA GLY A 105 9.37 -5.57 -1.11
C GLY A 105 8.32 -5.16 -2.15
N ALA A 106 7.39 -4.27 -1.79
CA ALA A 106 6.29 -3.87 -2.67
C ALA A 106 6.73 -3.30 -4.03
N PRO A 107 7.78 -2.47 -4.14
CA PRO A 107 8.27 -2.00 -5.43
C PRO A 107 8.75 -3.13 -6.35
N ILE A 108 9.39 -4.17 -5.78
CA ILE A 108 9.88 -5.33 -6.55
C ILE A 108 8.70 -6.08 -7.16
N VAL A 109 7.68 -6.37 -6.34
CA VAL A 109 6.45 -7.05 -6.80
C VAL A 109 5.72 -6.20 -7.83
N ASN A 110 5.60 -4.89 -7.60
CA ASN A 110 4.94 -3.97 -8.54
C ASN A 110 5.62 -3.99 -9.92
N VAL A 111 6.95 -3.90 -9.96
CA VAL A 111 7.69 -3.95 -11.24
C VAL A 111 7.54 -5.33 -11.89
N ALA A 112 7.61 -6.42 -11.14
CA ALA A 112 7.41 -7.77 -11.68
C ALA A 112 6.02 -7.93 -12.32
N ILE A 113 4.96 -7.52 -11.63
CA ILE A 113 3.58 -7.54 -12.15
C ILE A 113 3.44 -6.61 -13.36
N ALA A 114 4.03 -5.40 -13.31
CA ALA A 114 4.01 -4.47 -14.43
C ALA A 114 4.71 -5.05 -15.67
N MET A 115 5.82 -5.77 -15.51
CA MET A 115 6.51 -6.46 -16.62
C MET A 115 5.70 -7.64 -17.16
N ILE A 116 4.91 -8.32 -16.33
CA ILE A 116 4.01 -9.40 -16.79
C ILE A 116 2.85 -8.82 -17.61
N ILE A 117 2.22 -7.75 -17.12
CA ILE A 117 1.09 -7.10 -17.79
C ILE A 117 1.55 -6.33 -19.04
N HIS A 118 2.71 -5.71 -18.97
CA HIS A 118 3.33 -4.94 -20.05
C HIS A 118 4.75 -5.44 -20.33
N PRO A 119 4.90 -6.53 -21.12
CA PRO A 119 6.19 -7.12 -21.42
C PRO A 119 7.18 -6.11 -22.02
N PRO A 120 8.42 -6.05 -21.50
CA PRO A 120 9.43 -5.11 -21.99
C PRO A 120 9.79 -5.44 -23.45
N LYS A 121 9.78 -4.42 -24.30
CA LYS A 121 10.12 -4.55 -25.74
C LYS A 121 11.63 -4.58 -25.99
N SER A 122 12.44 -4.30 -24.98
CA SER A 122 13.89 -4.25 -25.02
C SER A 122 14.47 -5.00 -23.83
N ALA A 123 15.75 -5.36 -23.90
CA ALA A 123 16.46 -5.95 -22.77
C ALA A 123 16.34 -5.04 -21.53
N LEU A 124 16.13 -5.67 -20.36
CA LEU A 124 16.08 -4.97 -19.09
C LEU A 124 17.46 -4.37 -18.79
N ASN A 125 17.48 -3.10 -18.40
CA ASN A 125 18.72 -2.45 -17.98
C ASN A 125 19.19 -3.13 -16.67
N PRO A 126 20.44 -3.64 -16.61
CA PRO A 126 20.98 -4.27 -15.40
C PRO A 126 20.88 -3.39 -14.14
N MET A 127 20.88 -2.06 -14.28
CA MET A 127 20.74 -1.15 -13.14
C MET A 127 19.38 -1.22 -12.45
N LEU A 128 18.34 -1.79 -13.09
CA LEU A 128 17.08 -2.09 -12.43
C LEU A 128 17.28 -3.06 -11.26
N PHE A 129 18.04 -4.13 -11.49
CA PHE A 129 18.33 -5.14 -10.46
C PHE A 129 19.23 -4.59 -9.37
N VAL A 130 20.18 -3.73 -9.73
CA VAL A 130 20.98 -2.97 -8.75
C VAL A 130 20.07 -2.09 -7.89
N GLY A 131 19.07 -1.43 -8.48
CA GLY A 131 18.06 -0.66 -7.75
C GLY A 131 17.29 -1.49 -6.74
N PHE A 132 16.83 -2.71 -7.11
CA PHE A 132 16.18 -3.62 -6.16
C PHE A 132 17.11 -4.06 -5.03
N LEU A 133 18.37 -4.36 -5.36
CA LEU A 133 19.36 -4.70 -4.35
C LEU A 133 19.58 -3.55 -3.37
N LEU A 134 19.77 -2.33 -3.87
CA LEU A 134 19.96 -1.14 -3.04
C LEU A 134 18.73 -0.81 -2.19
N ALA A 135 17.52 -0.95 -2.73
CA ALA A 135 16.29 -0.78 -1.97
C ALA A 135 16.15 -1.82 -0.85
N SER A 136 16.50 -3.08 -1.14
CA SER A 136 16.48 -4.17 -0.16
C SER A 136 17.54 -3.97 0.92
N ILE A 137 18.74 -3.53 0.55
CA ILE A 137 19.82 -3.17 1.49
C ILE A 137 19.39 -1.99 2.36
N GLY A 138 18.80 -0.94 1.77
CA GLY A 138 18.31 0.22 2.51
C GLY A 138 17.24 -0.15 3.52
N ALA A 139 16.27 -0.99 3.13
CA ALA A 139 15.31 -1.57 4.06
C ALA A 139 16.00 -2.37 5.16
N GLY A 140 16.98 -3.22 4.81
CA GLY A 140 17.80 -3.97 5.77
C GLY A 140 18.56 -3.09 6.76
N MET A 141 19.13 -1.96 6.30
CA MET A 141 19.82 -1.00 7.16
C MET A 141 18.84 -0.33 8.14
N VAL A 142 17.64 0.05 7.70
CA VAL A 142 16.59 0.58 8.59
C VAL A 142 16.23 -0.44 9.66
N LEU A 143 16.12 -1.72 9.29
CA LEU A 143 15.85 -2.81 10.23
C LEU A 143 17.00 -3.03 11.22
N TYR A 144 18.25 -2.94 10.75
CA TYR A 144 19.44 -3.19 11.55
C TYR A 144 19.76 -2.05 12.53
N PHE A 145 19.74 -0.80 12.05
CA PHE A 145 20.05 0.40 12.83
C PHE A 145 18.84 1.05 13.49
N ARG A 146 17.74 0.31 13.64
CA ARG A 146 16.54 0.80 14.30
C ARG A 146 16.85 1.25 15.74
N PRO A 147 16.08 2.22 16.28
CA PRO A 147 16.17 2.57 17.69
C PRO A 147 15.80 1.36 18.55
N HIS A 148 16.62 1.08 19.58
CA HIS A 148 16.25 0.18 20.66
C HIS A 148 15.49 1.02 21.70
N ALA A 149 14.18 0.85 21.78
CA ALA A 149 13.35 1.40 22.84
C ALA A 149 12.94 0.26 23.78
#